data_AF-A0A1V1WV64-F1
#
_entry.id   AF-A0A1V1WV64-F1
#
_cell.length_a   1.000
_cell.length_b   1.000
_cell.length_c   1.000
_cell.angle_alpha   90.00
_cell.angle_beta   90.00
_cell.angle_gamma   90.00
#
_symmetry.space_group_name_H-M   'P 1'
#
loop_
_entity.id
_entity.type
_entity.pdbx_description
1 polymer ?
#
loop_
_entity_poly.entity_id
_entity_poly.type
_entity_poly.pdbx_seq_one_letter_code
_entity_poly.pdbx_strand_id
1 'polypeptide(L)'
;MRVAETLKRKGAWNEMTNRIIELTNDTVILRTDAPRTIGANLDLEIKLPEGVLAGSFIVNGTITSCAFITNNGSSHYMLEIQLGKLSEANRKILEAYRGFLESEELLNEKKVDLVAIREAFDTLGSNLRQLRETAEELRDNIRGTLELMKRTAEGKTTVH
;
A
#
# COMPACT_ATOMS: atom_id res chain seq x y z
N MET A 1 -0.60 5.28 -2.71
CA MET A 1 0.59 5.71 -3.47
C MET A 1 0.35 7.10 -4.07
N ARG A 2 1.28 8.05 -4.02
CA ARG A 2 1.18 9.38 -4.64
C ARG A 2 2.48 9.64 -5.40
N VAL A 3 2.46 9.51 -6.72
CA VAL A 3 3.57 9.95 -7.57
C VAL A 3 3.03 11.14 -8.36
N ALA A 4 3.58 12.32 -8.11
CA ALA A 4 3.21 13.56 -8.78
C ALA A 4 4.12 13.76 -9.99
N GLU A 5 3.62 13.45 -11.18
CA GLU A 5 4.35 13.59 -12.43
C GLU A 5 3.82 14.75 -13.26
N THR A 6 4.74 15.59 -13.70
CA THR A 6 4.45 16.87 -14.32
C THR A 6 4.60 16.70 -15.83
N LEU A 7 3.51 16.78 -16.59
CA LEU A 7 3.55 16.81 -18.06
C LEU A 7 3.85 18.24 -18.53
N LYS A 8 4.99 18.45 -19.20
CA LYS A 8 5.32 19.77 -19.79
C LYS A 8 4.81 19.86 -21.22
N ARG A 9 3.91 20.81 -21.48
CA ARG A 9 3.68 21.33 -22.84
C ARG A 9 4.75 22.38 -23.15
N LYS A 10 5.24 22.44 -24.39
CA LYS A 10 5.96 23.63 -24.89
C LYS A 10 4.99 24.83 -24.83
N GLY A 11 5.20 25.70 -23.84
CA GLY A 11 4.44 26.93 -23.63
C GLY A 11 3.30 26.78 -22.62
N ALA A 12 3.34 27.63 -21.59
CA ALA A 12 2.40 27.79 -20.47
C ALA A 12 2.55 26.79 -19.31
N TRP A 13 3.05 27.34 -18.19
CA TRP A 13 3.14 26.71 -16.88
C TRP A 13 1.73 26.53 -16.29
N ASN A 14 1.27 25.30 -16.24
CA ASN A 14 0.29 24.86 -15.26
C ASN A 14 0.81 23.51 -14.75
N GLU A 15 1.20 23.43 -13.47
CA GLU A 15 1.50 22.17 -12.79
C GLU A 15 0.21 21.36 -12.68
N MET A 16 -0.14 20.66 -13.75
CA MET A 16 -1.16 19.62 -13.69
C MET A 16 -0.53 18.43 -12.95
N THR A 17 -1.12 18.03 -11.83
CA THR A 17 -0.77 16.82 -11.09
C THR A 17 -1.21 15.60 -11.90
N ASN A 18 -0.41 15.20 -12.88
CA ASN A 18 -0.64 13.97 -13.59
C ASN A 18 -0.06 12.82 -12.76
N ARG A 19 -0.73 11.69 -12.81
CA ARG A 19 -0.28 10.51 -12.08
C ARG A 19 -0.37 9.30 -12.98
N ILE A 20 0.75 8.61 -13.16
CA ILE A 20 0.76 7.29 -13.77
C ILE A 20 -0.05 6.34 -12.89
N ILE A 21 -1.07 5.74 -13.51
CA ILE A 21 -1.86 4.64 -12.96
C ILE A 21 -1.21 3.32 -13.36
N GLU A 22 -0.84 3.20 -14.64
CA GLU A 22 -0.25 2.00 -15.21
C GLU A 22 0.82 2.37 -16.24
N LEU A 23 1.91 1.61 -16.25
CA LEU A 23 3.04 1.79 -17.14
C LEU A 23 3.47 0.44 -17.69
N THR A 24 3.26 0.24 -18.99
CA THR A 24 3.73 -0.94 -19.74
C THR A 24 4.87 -0.53 -20.68
N ASN A 25 5.36 -1.48 -21.48
CA ASN A 25 6.40 -1.19 -22.48
C ASN A 25 5.88 -0.31 -23.62
N ASP A 26 4.58 -0.37 -23.89
CA ASP A 26 3.96 0.21 -25.07
C ASP A 26 2.85 1.21 -24.72
N THR A 27 2.37 1.23 -23.47
CA THR A 27 1.21 2.02 -23.08
C THR A 27 1.43 2.67 -21.72
N VAL A 28 0.90 3.88 -21.56
CA VAL A 28 0.83 4.59 -20.28
C VAL A 28 -0.61 5.00 -20.03
N ILE A 29 -1.10 4.68 -18.83
CA ILE A 29 -2.39 5.15 -18.35
C ILE A 29 -2.15 6.27 -17.34
N LEU A 30 -2.64 7.47 -17.65
CA LEU A 30 -2.49 8.66 -16.82
C LEU A 30 -3.82 9.15 -16.29
N ARG A 31 -3.81 9.61 -15.04
CA ARG A 31 -4.82 10.50 -14.51
C ARG A 31 -4.39 11.95 -14.73
N THR A 32 -5.32 12.79 -15.20
CA THR A 32 -5.15 14.25 -15.40
C THR A 32 -6.45 14.98 -15.04
N ASP A 33 -6.35 16.23 -14.64
CA ASP A 33 -7.51 17.08 -14.31
C ASP A 33 -8.11 17.76 -15.56
N ALA A 34 -7.39 17.74 -16.69
CA ALA A 34 -7.81 18.36 -17.94
C ALA A 34 -7.98 17.32 -19.06
N PRO A 35 -8.99 17.50 -19.94
CA PRO A 35 -9.16 16.66 -21.12
C PRO A 35 -8.02 16.86 -22.10
N ARG A 36 -7.74 15.83 -22.90
CA ARG A 36 -6.78 15.90 -24.00
C ARG A 36 -7.37 15.37 -25.29
N THR A 37 -6.85 15.87 -26.41
CA THR A 37 -7.28 15.47 -27.75
C THR A 37 -6.69 14.10 -28.10
N ILE A 38 -7.57 13.17 -28.49
CA ILE A 38 -7.16 11.87 -29.03
C ILE A 38 -6.39 12.09 -30.34
N GLY A 39 -5.31 11.34 -30.55
CA GLY A 39 -4.38 11.48 -31.66
C GLY A 39 -3.33 12.57 -31.48
N ALA A 40 -3.38 13.35 -30.40
CA ALA A 40 -2.33 14.31 -30.11
C ALA A 40 -1.05 13.60 -29.63
N ASN A 41 0.08 14.03 -30.18
CA ASN A 41 1.40 13.62 -29.72
C ASN A 41 1.82 14.47 -28.53
N LEU A 42 2.48 13.85 -27.57
CA LEU A 42 3.03 14.51 -26.40
C LEU A 42 4.32 13.85 -25.96
N ASP A 43 5.16 14.65 -25.32
CA ASP A 43 6.36 14.19 -24.65
C ASP A 43 6.03 13.98 -23.16
N LEU A 44 6.09 12.72 -22.74
CA LEU A 44 5.92 12.26 -21.38
C LEU A 44 7.25 12.40 -20.64
N GLU A 45 7.32 13.30 -19.66
CA GLU A 45 8.44 13.35 -18.72
C GLU A 45 8.12 12.44 -17.53
N ILE A 46 8.81 11.31 -17.44
CA ILE A 46 8.67 10.34 -16.35
C ILE A 46 9.77 10.64 -15.32
N LYS A 47 9.38 10.89 -14.07
CA LYS A 47 10.33 11.17 -12.99
C LYS A 47 10.89 9.86 -12.46
N LEU A 48 12.20 9.80 -12.30
CA LEU A 48 12.89 8.63 -11.76
C LEU A 48 12.99 8.75 -10.23
N PRO A 49 13.11 7.62 -9.51
CA PRO A 49 13.20 7.63 -8.07
C PRO A 49 14.51 8.27 -7.60
N GLU A 50 14.51 8.72 -6.34
CA GLU A 50 15.69 9.30 -5.72
C GLU A 50 16.85 8.28 -5.72
N GLY A 51 18.07 8.76 -5.99
CA GLY A 51 19.27 7.92 -6.10
C GLY A 51 19.62 7.49 -7.52
N VAL A 52 18.75 7.72 -8.51
CA VAL A 52 19.11 7.57 -9.93
C VAL A 52 19.82 8.84 -10.43
N LEU A 53 20.91 8.69 -11.20
CA LEU A 53 21.71 9.81 -11.72
C LEU A 53 20.89 10.74 -12.63
N ALA A 54 19.95 10.18 -13.38
CA ALA A 54 18.97 10.94 -14.15
C ALA A 54 17.73 11.18 -13.28
N GLY A 55 17.29 12.44 -13.14
CA GLY A 55 16.09 12.79 -12.38
C GLY A 55 14.77 12.52 -13.14
N SER A 56 14.83 12.46 -14.47
CA SER A 56 13.70 12.13 -15.33
C SER A 56 14.17 11.61 -16.68
N PHE A 57 13.28 10.98 -17.43
CA PHE A 57 13.48 10.70 -18.84
C PHE A 57 12.22 11.03 -19.65
N ILE A 58 12.41 11.30 -20.94
CA ILE A 58 11.33 11.73 -21.83
C ILE A 58 11.00 10.62 -22.83
N VAL A 59 9.71 10.34 -22.96
CA VAL A 59 9.15 9.39 -23.92
C VAL A 59 8.10 10.09 -24.76
N ASN A 60 8.17 9.93 -26.09
CA ASN A 60 7.09 10.41 -26.95
C ASN A 60 5.93 9.39 -26.95
N GLY A 61 4.70 9.87 -26.95
CA GLY A 61 3.52 9.04 -27.10
C GLY A 61 2.36 9.77 -27.75
N THR A 62 1.38 8.98 -28.20
CA THR A 62 0.15 9.45 -28.82
C THR A 62 -1.04 9.08 -27.95
N ILE A 63 -1.91 10.03 -27.66
CA ILE A 63 -3.13 9.75 -26.89
C ILE A 63 -4.07 8.88 -27.73
N THR A 64 -4.38 7.69 -27.26
CA THR A 64 -5.32 6.75 -27.90
C THR A 64 -6.71 6.86 -27.31
N SER A 65 -6.82 7.22 -26.04
CA SER A 65 -8.10 7.35 -25.33
C SER A 65 -8.08 8.50 -24.33
N CYS A 66 -9.24 9.12 -24.11
CA CYS A 66 -9.46 10.13 -23.08
C CYS A 66 -10.89 9.98 -22.53
N ALA A 67 -11.02 9.36 -21.35
CA ALA A 67 -12.30 9.13 -20.70
C ALA A 67 -12.46 10.03 -19.47
N PHE A 68 -13.66 10.61 -19.29
CA PHE A 68 -13.99 11.33 -18.06
C PHE A 68 -14.55 10.35 -17.02
N ILE A 69 -13.98 10.37 -15.82
CA ILE A 69 -14.35 9.47 -14.73
C ILE A 69 -14.78 10.29 -13.53
N THR A 70 -15.91 9.88 -12.96
CA THR A 70 -16.44 10.40 -11.70
C THR A 70 -16.41 9.29 -10.66
N ASN A 71 -15.83 9.57 -9.49
CA ASN A 71 -15.81 8.65 -8.37
C ASN A 71 -15.95 9.45 -7.05
N ASN A 72 -17.03 9.17 -6.32
CA ASN A 72 -17.26 9.63 -4.94
C ASN A 72 -16.88 11.10 -4.68
N GLY A 73 -17.36 12.02 -5.52
CA GLY A 73 -17.13 13.47 -5.37
C GLY A 73 -15.84 14.01 -5.99
N SER A 74 -15.02 13.15 -6.61
CA SER A 74 -13.88 13.56 -7.43
C SER A 74 -14.14 13.26 -8.91
N SER A 75 -13.71 14.17 -9.77
CA SER A 75 -13.73 14.00 -11.22
C SER A 75 -12.32 14.14 -11.77
N HIS A 76 -11.99 13.30 -12.75
CA HIS A 76 -10.71 13.35 -13.45
C HIS A 76 -10.86 12.74 -14.84
N TYR A 77 -9.88 12.99 -15.70
CA TYR A 77 -9.75 12.32 -16.97
C TYR A 77 -8.71 11.21 -16.87
N MET A 78 -9.04 10.05 -17.42
CA MET A 78 -8.10 8.97 -17.68
C MET A 78 -7.67 9.04 -19.14
N LEU A 79 -6.37 9.14 -19.36
CA LEU A 79 -5.76 9.09 -20.67
C LEU A 79 -5.07 7.75 -20.86
N GLU A 80 -5.26 7.17 -22.02
CA GLU A 80 -4.43 6.09 -22.51
C GLU A 80 -3.50 6.65 -23.58
N ILE A 81 -2.21 6.36 -23.46
CA ILE A 81 -1.17 6.91 -24.31
C ILE A 81 -0.35 5.75 -24.85
N GLN A 82 -0.37 5.57 -26.16
CA GLN A 82 0.50 4.65 -26.86
C GLN A 82 1.90 5.26 -26.95
N LEU A 83 2.89 4.58 -26.40
CA LEU A 83 4.28 4.96 -26.50
C LEU A 83 4.78 4.79 -27.94
N GLY A 84 5.49 5.82 -28.40
CA GLY A 84 6.20 5.77 -29.68
C GLY A 84 7.43 4.89 -29.59
N LYS A 85 8.14 4.77 -30.72
CA LYS A 85 9.37 3.97 -30.78
C LYS A 85 10.43 4.53 -29.83
N LEU A 86 10.78 3.75 -28.81
CA LEU A 86 11.85 4.07 -27.87
C LEU A 86 13.23 3.76 -28.45
N SER A 87 14.22 4.55 -28.04
CA SER A 87 15.62 4.15 -28.20
C SER A 87 15.91 2.93 -27.32
N GLU A 88 16.94 2.14 -27.66
CA GLU A 88 17.31 0.97 -26.85
C GLU A 88 17.63 1.36 -25.39
N ALA A 89 18.28 2.52 -25.20
CA ALA A 89 18.57 3.06 -23.87
C ALA A 89 17.28 3.40 -23.10
N ASN A 90 16.33 4.11 -23.72
CA ASN A 90 15.08 4.47 -23.06
C ASN A 90 14.21 3.25 -22.76
N ARG A 91 14.24 2.22 -23.62
CA ARG A 91 13.56 0.95 -23.37
C ARG A 91 14.13 0.26 -22.13
N LYS A 92 15.46 0.20 -22.00
CA LYS A 92 16.12 -0.37 -20.81
C LYS A 92 15.80 0.40 -19.54
N ILE A 93 15.76 1.74 -19.62
CA ILE A 93 15.37 2.60 -18.49
C ILE A 93 13.91 2.33 -18.10
N LEU A 94 13.01 2.24 -19.08
CA LEU A 94 11.60 1.96 -18.84
C LEU A 94 11.38 0.58 -18.20
N GLU A 95 12.03 -0.48 -18.72
CA GLU A 95 11.96 -1.82 -18.13
C GLU A 95 12.49 -1.84 -16.70
N ALA A 96 13.64 -1.22 -16.44
CA ALA A 96 14.21 -1.15 -15.11
C ALA A 96 13.30 -0.39 -14.13
N TYR A 97 12.70 0.72 -14.59
CA TYR A 97 11.77 1.50 -13.78
C TYR A 97 10.48 0.73 -13.49
N ARG A 98 9.95 -0.02 -14.47
CA ARG A 98 8.80 -0.91 -14.24
C ARG A 98 9.11 -1.97 -13.18
N GLY A 99 10.26 -2.63 -13.29
CA GLY A 99 10.69 -3.62 -12.29
C GLY A 99 10.88 -3.00 -10.89
N PHE A 100 11.33 -1.74 -10.82
CA PHE A 100 11.38 -0.99 -9.56
C PHE A 100 9.98 -0.77 -8.97
N LEU A 101 9.02 -0.32 -9.77
CA LEU A 101 7.64 -0.09 -9.32
C LEU A 101 6.97 -1.39 -8.82
N GLU A 102 7.12 -2.49 -9.56
CA GLU A 102 6.62 -3.82 -9.17
C GLU A 102 7.24 -4.29 -7.84
N SER A 103 8.55 -4.05 -7.66
CA SER A 103 9.25 -4.39 -6.42
C SER A 103 8.78 -3.53 -5.24
N GLU A 104 8.48 -2.25 -5.47
CA GLU A 104 7.95 -1.34 -4.45
C GLU A 104 6.54 -1.75 -4.01
N GLU A 105 5.69 -2.17 -4.96
CA GLU A 105 4.36 -2.71 -4.68
C GLU A 105 4.42 -3.97 -3.82
N LEU A 106 5.24 -4.95 -4.23
CA LEU A 106 5.51 -6.16 -3.45
C LEU A 106 6.02 -5.82 -2.03
N LEU A 107 6.92 -4.85 -1.90
CA LEU A 107 7.43 -4.43 -0.60
C LEU A 107 6.34 -3.81 0.27
N ASN A 108 5.43 -3.03 -0.32
CA ASN A 108 4.31 -2.44 0.39
C ASN A 108 3.29 -3.48 0.84
N GLU A 109 2.97 -4.48 0.00
CA GLU A 109 2.16 -5.62 0.41
C GLU A 109 2.77 -6.35 1.60
N LYS A 110 4.08 -6.64 1.54
CA LYS A 110 4.79 -7.29 2.66
C LYS A 110 4.81 -6.46 3.93
N LYS A 111 4.85 -5.13 3.84
CA LYS A 111 4.73 -4.25 5.02
C LYS A 111 3.34 -4.36 5.64
N VAL A 112 2.28 -4.40 4.83
CA VAL A 112 0.92 -4.61 5.32
C VAL A 112 0.80 -5.95 6.04
N ASP A 113 1.36 -7.01 5.46
CA ASP A 113 1.40 -8.34 6.09
C ASP A 113 2.11 -8.30 7.46
N LEU A 114 3.26 -7.62 7.56
CA LEU A 114 4.00 -7.50 8.82
C LEU A 114 3.21 -6.75 9.91
N VAL A 115 2.45 -5.73 9.54
CA VAL A 115 1.57 -5.01 10.47
C VAL A 115 0.47 -5.96 10.97
N ALA A 116 -0.18 -6.70 10.07
CA ALA A 116 -1.21 -7.67 10.44
C ALA A 116 -0.66 -8.78 11.35
N ILE A 117 0.54 -9.28 11.07
CA ILE A 117 1.22 -10.28 11.92
C ILE A 117 1.49 -9.70 13.32
N ARG A 118 1.96 -8.45 13.40
CA ARG A 118 2.21 -7.79 14.68
C ARG A 118 0.92 -7.65 15.50
N GLU A 119 -0.17 -7.22 14.88
CA GLU A 119 -1.48 -7.12 15.54
C GLU A 119 -1.98 -8.48 16.03
N ALA A 120 -1.76 -9.54 15.27
CA ALA A 120 -2.08 -10.91 15.69
C ALA A 120 -1.25 -11.36 16.90
N PHE A 121 0.04 -11.01 16.95
CA PHE A 121 0.89 -11.29 18.11
C PHE A 121 0.48 -10.48 19.36
N ASP A 122 0.12 -9.21 19.19
CA ASP A 122 -0.38 -8.38 20.30
C ASP A 122 -1.69 -8.96 20.86
N THR A 123 -2.59 -9.41 19.98
CA THR A 123 -3.83 -10.10 20.37
C THR A 123 -3.56 -11.40 21.11
N LEU A 124 -2.64 -12.23 20.59
CA LEU A 124 -2.24 -13.48 21.24
C LEU A 124 -1.64 -13.22 22.64
N GLY A 125 -0.79 -12.20 22.77
CA GLY A 125 -0.21 -11.79 24.03
C GLY A 125 -1.26 -11.36 25.06
N SER A 126 -2.28 -10.61 24.63
CA SER A 126 -3.42 -10.23 25.48
C SER A 126 -4.20 -11.47 25.95
N ASN A 127 -4.51 -12.39 25.03
CA ASN A 127 -5.24 -13.61 25.35
C ASN A 127 -4.47 -14.52 26.31
N LEU A 128 -3.13 -14.63 26.15
CA LEU A 128 -2.27 -15.38 27.07
C LEU A 128 -2.25 -14.76 28.47
N ARG A 129 -2.27 -13.42 28.58
CA ARG A 129 -2.36 -12.74 29.88
C ARG A 129 -3.68 -13.05 30.57
N GLN A 130 -4.80 -12.98 29.84
CA GLN A 130 -6.11 -13.33 30.38
C GLN A 130 -6.17 -14.79 30.84
N LEU A 131 -5.66 -15.74 30.05
CA LEU A 131 -5.56 -17.14 30.45
C LEU A 131 -4.77 -17.33 31.73
N ARG A 132 -3.66 -16.59 31.89
CA ARG A 132 -2.86 -16.63 33.13
C ARG A 132 -3.65 -16.11 34.32
N GLU A 133 -4.34 -14.98 34.17
CA GLU A 133 -5.17 -14.39 35.23
C GLU A 133 -6.31 -15.34 35.64
N THR A 134 -7.02 -15.93 34.68
CA THR A 134 -8.05 -16.93 34.95
C THR A 134 -7.48 -18.17 35.66
N ALA A 135 -6.28 -18.61 35.28
CA ALA A 135 -5.62 -19.74 35.95
C ALA A 135 -5.22 -19.40 37.40
N GLU A 136 -4.77 -18.18 37.65
CA GLU A 136 -4.46 -17.68 39.00
C GLU A 136 -5.72 -17.61 39.87
N GLU A 137 -6.82 -17.09 39.35
CA GLU A 137 -8.12 -17.06 40.05
C GLU A 137 -8.62 -18.48 40.37
N LEU A 138 -8.54 -19.41 39.40
CA LEU A 138 -8.94 -20.80 39.61
C LEU A 138 -8.10 -21.46 40.71
N ARG A 139 -6.78 -21.24 40.70
CA ARG A 139 -5.87 -21.76 41.73
C ARG A 139 -6.24 -21.24 43.11
N ASP A 140 -6.49 -19.94 43.22
CA ASP A 140 -6.80 -19.30 44.50
C ASP A 140 -8.16 -19.77 45.04
N ASN A 141 -9.15 -19.97 44.16
CA ASN A 141 -10.45 -20.56 44.51
C ASN A 141 -10.33 -22.02 44.99
N ILE A 142 -9.52 -22.84 44.32
CA ILE A 142 -9.25 -24.23 44.75
C ILE A 142 -8.59 -24.22 46.14
N ARG A 143 -7.61 -23.34 46.36
CA ARG A 143 -6.94 -23.22 47.66
C ARG A 143 -7.93 -22.85 48.78
N GLY A 144 -8.77 -21.84 48.55
CA GLY A 144 -9.81 -21.45 49.52
C GLY A 144 -10.78 -22.58 49.83
N THR A 145 -11.18 -23.35 48.82
CA THR A 145 -12.05 -24.52 48.99
C THR A 145 -11.39 -25.61 49.83
N LEU A 146 -10.11 -25.91 49.58
CA LEU A 146 -9.34 -26.88 50.36
C LEU A 146 -9.16 -26.46 51.82
N GLU A 147 -8.90 -25.18 52.08
CA GLU A 147 -8.80 -24.64 53.44
C GLU A 147 -10.12 -24.77 54.21
N LEU A 148 -11.26 -24.50 53.56
CA LEU A 148 -12.60 -24.69 54.15
C LEU A 148 -12.89 -26.17 54.45
N MET A 149 -12.55 -27.06 53.53
CA MET A 149 -12.70 -28.52 53.71
C MET A 149 -11.85 -29.04 54.88
N LYS A 150 -10.61 -28.55 55.02
CA LYS A 150 -9.72 -28.93 56.12
C LYS A 150 -10.30 -28.50 57.47
N ARG A 151 -10.78 -27.27 57.58
CA ARG A 151 -11.43 -26.76 58.82
C ARG A 151 -12.69 -27.54 59.19
N THR A 152 -13.49 -27.94 58.20
CA THR A 152 -14.70 -28.77 58.46
C THR A 152 -14.35 -30.19 58.87
N ALA A 153 -13.24 -30.75 58.37
CA ALA A 153 -12.75 -32.06 58.81
C ALA A 153 -12.21 -32.03 60.25
N GLU A 154 -11.45 -30.99 60.60
CA GLU A 154 -10.90 -30.79 61.95
C GLU A 154 -11.98 -30.44 62.99
N GLY A 155 -13.01 -29.67 62.61
CA GLY A 155 -14.13 -29.34 63.50
C GLY A 155 -15.10 -30.50 63.78
N LYS A 156 -15.07 -31.57 62.98
CA LYS A 156 -15.87 -32.78 63.21
C LYS A 156 -15.19 -33.80 64.13
N THR A 157 -13.91 -33.62 64.49
CA THR A 157 -13.15 -34.59 65.29
C THR A 157 -13.25 -34.38 66.81
N THR A 158 -13.92 -33.32 67.28
CA THR A 158 -14.10 -33.00 68.72
C THR A 158 -15.54 -33.12 69.20
N VAL A 159 -16.21 -34.22 68.85
CA VAL A 159 -17.46 -34.63 69.52
C VAL A 159 -17.34 -36.11 69.88
N HIS A 160 -16.66 -36.38 70.99
CA HIS A 160 -16.79 -37.60 71.78
C HIS A 160 -16.71 -37.25 73.25
#